data_AF-A0A973CLD3-F1
#
_entry.id   AF-A0A973CLD3-F1
#
_cell.length_a   1.000
_cell.length_b   1.000
_cell.length_c   1.000
_cell.angle_alpha   90.00
_cell.angle_beta   90.00
_cell.angle_gamma   90.00
#
_symmetry.space_group_name_H-M   'P 1'
#
loop_
_entity.id
_entity.type
_entity.pdbx_description
1 polymer ?
#
loop_
_entity_poly.entity_id
_entity_poly.type
_entity_poly.pdbx_seq_one_letter_code
_entity_poly.pdbx_strand_id
1 'polypeptide(L)'
;MMDKKAQIFVAGIFAMFGALLLSGLIYLAFVFPKALKIWADEGEPLPAGIVLLANLSELSKSTGIFLIPILVLAIITCGVWAVRAGLSSND
;
A
#
# COMPACT_ATOMS: atom_id res chain seq x y z
N MET A 1 10.96 -22.35 -18.11
CA MET A 1 9.48 -22.40 -18.22
C MET A 1 8.97 -22.54 -16.79
N MET A 2 8.44 -21.47 -16.20
CA MET A 2 8.07 -21.49 -14.76
C MET A 2 6.73 -22.23 -14.59
N ASP A 3 6.65 -23.09 -13.58
CA ASP A 3 5.44 -23.87 -13.28
C ASP A 3 4.25 -22.94 -12.96
N LYS A 4 3.05 -23.24 -13.48
CA LYS A 4 1.84 -22.41 -13.26
C LYS A 4 1.55 -22.19 -11.77
N LYS A 5 1.85 -23.19 -10.92
CA LYS A 5 1.68 -23.06 -9.46
C LYS A 5 2.66 -22.05 -8.87
N ALA A 6 3.91 -22.03 -9.35
CA ALA A 6 4.90 -21.05 -8.94
C ALA A 6 4.53 -19.63 -9.38
N GLN A 7 3.92 -19.46 -10.56
CA GLN A 7 3.40 -18.15 -11.02
C GLN A 7 2.30 -17.61 -10.10
N ILE A 8 1.34 -18.45 -9.70
CA ILE A 8 0.24 -18.04 -8.80
C ILE A 8 0.79 -17.69 -7.41
N PHE A 9 1.74 -18.48 -6.90
CA PHE A 9 2.34 -18.21 -5.58
C PHE A 9 3.10 -16.88 -5.56
N VAL A 10 3.91 -16.61 -6.59
CA VAL A 10 4.64 -15.35 -6.73
C VAL A 10 3.66 -14.17 -6.87
N ALA A 11 2.61 -14.30 -7.70
CA ALA A 11 1.58 -13.28 -7.84
C ALA A 11 0.86 -12.99 -6.51
N GLY A 12 0.57 -14.02 -5.71
CA GLY A 12 -0.02 -13.89 -4.38
C GLY A 12 0.87 -13.10 -3.41
N ILE A 13 2.18 -13.38 -3.40
CA ILE A 13 3.15 -12.63 -2.60
C ILE A 13 3.18 -11.15 -3.02
N PHE A 14 3.25 -10.87 -4.32
CA PHE A 14 3.23 -9.49 -4.82
C PHE A 14 1.93 -8.76 -4.49
N ALA A 15 0.78 -9.44 -4.59
CA ALA A 15 -0.51 -8.87 -4.20
C ALA A 15 -0.57 -8.55 -2.70
N MET A 16 -0.03 -9.43 -1.85
CA MET A 16 0.04 -9.22 -0.40
C MET A 16 0.92 -8.02 -0.05
N PHE A 17 2.12 -7.94 -0.61
CA PHE A 17 3.01 -6.78 -0.41
C PHE A 17 2.40 -5.49 -0.96
N GLY A 18 1.74 -5.55 -2.12
CA GLY A 18 1.01 -4.42 -2.69
C GLY A 18 -0.10 -3.92 -1.75
N ALA A 19 -0.88 -4.83 -1.17
CA ALA A 19 -1.94 -4.48 -0.22
C ALA A 19 -1.38 -3.87 1.08
N LEU A 20 -0.26 -4.41 1.59
CA LEU A 20 0.44 -3.87 2.76
C LEU A 20 0.97 -2.45 2.52
N LEU A 21 1.62 -2.23 1.38
CA LEU A 21 2.11 -0.91 0.98
C LEU A 21 0.97 0.08 0.78
N LEU A 22 -0.13 -0.34 0.14
CA LEU A 22 -1.32 0.48 -0.04
C LEU A 22 -1.93 0.88 1.31
N SER A 23 -2.07 -0.07 2.23
CA SER A 23 -2.54 0.15 3.60
C SER A 23 -1.67 1.20 4.33
N GLY A 24 -0.34 1.04 4.27
CA GLY A 24 0.60 1.98 4.87
C GLY A 24 0.51 3.38 4.24
N LEU A 25 0.36 3.47 2.92
CA LEU A 25 0.23 4.74 2.20
C LEU A 25 -1.08 5.46 2.55
N ILE A 26 -2.19 4.73 2.64
CA ILE A 26 -3.48 5.27 3.07
C ILE A 26 -3.39 5.78 4.50
N TYR A 27 -2.77 5.01 5.40
CA TYR A 27 -2.56 5.44 6.79
C TYR A 27 -1.74 6.74 6.84
N LEU A 28 -0.61 6.80 6.14
CA LEU A 28 0.25 8.00 6.09
C LEU A 28 -0.43 9.19 5.41
N ALA A 29 -1.27 8.98 4.39
CA ALA A 29 -1.92 10.08 3.67
C ALA A 29 -3.17 10.63 4.39
N PHE A 30 -3.92 9.81 5.12
CA PHE A 30 -5.24 10.18 5.66
C PHE A 30 -5.37 10.10 7.18
N VAL A 31 -4.67 9.17 7.82
CA VAL A 31 -4.83 8.90 9.27
C VAL A 31 -3.73 9.61 10.08
N PHE A 32 -2.47 9.39 9.71
CA PHE A 32 -1.31 9.97 10.38
C PHE A 32 -1.31 11.51 10.43
N PRO A 33 -1.71 12.26 9.38
CA PRO A 33 -1.77 13.71 9.45
C PRO A 33 -2.79 14.22 10.47
N LYS A 34 -3.86 13.45 10.74
CA LYS A 34 -4.85 13.79 11.76
C LYS A 34 -4.26 13.60 13.16
N ALA A 35 -3.53 12.51 13.37
CA ALA A 35 -2.83 12.25 14.63
C ALA A 35 -1.77 13.32 14.91
N LEU A 36 -0.99 13.71 13.89
CA LEU A 36 -0.03 14.82 14.01
C LEU A 36 -0.68 16.14 14.40
N LYS A 37 -1.86 16.44 13.84
CA LYS A 37 -2.57 17.68 14.16
C LYS A 37 -3.00 17.71 15.63
N ILE A 38 -3.55 16.60 16.14
CA ILE A 38 -3.91 16.46 17.56
C ILE A 38 -2.68 16.62 18.44
N TRP A 39 -1.56 16.01 18.06
CA TRP A 39 -0.30 16.12 18.80
C TRP A 39 0.26 17.55 18.82
N ALA A 40 0.16 18.25 17.70
CA ALA A 40 0.56 19.66 17.59
C ALA A 40 -0.35 20.59 18.42
N ASP A 41 -1.64 20.28 18.51
CA ASP A 41 -2.61 21.02 19.32
C ASP A 41 -2.35 20.84 20.83
N GLU A 42 -1.73 19.73 21.24
CA GLU A 42 -1.30 19.47 22.64
C GLU A 42 -0.01 20.22 23.03
N GLY A 43 0.67 20.88 22.07
CA GLY A 43 1.85 21.71 22.33
C GLY A 43 3.15 20.92 22.61
N GLU A 44 3.11 19.59 22.49
CA GLU A 44 4.28 18.72 22.68
C GLU A 44 5.20 18.75 21.46
N PRO A 45 6.53 18.90 21.63
CA PRO A 45 7.46 18.86 20.52
C PRO A 45 7.52 17.46 19.90
N LEU A 46 7.44 17.40 18.57
CA LEU A 46 7.52 16.16 17.82
C LEU A 46 8.86 15.43 18.07
N PRO A 47 8.83 14.18 18.55
CA PRO A 47 10.04 13.37 18.69
C PRO A 47 10.74 13.20 17.33
N ALA A 48 12.08 13.21 17.31
CA ALA A 48 12.86 13.12 16.07
C ALA A 48 12.51 11.90 15.20
N GLY A 49 12.12 10.78 15.80
CA GLY A 49 11.66 9.58 15.07
C GLY A 49 10.34 9.78 14.33
N ILE A 50 9.49 10.71 14.79
CA ILE A 50 8.16 10.99 14.24
C ILE A 50 8.23 12.08 13.16
N VAL A 51 9.25 12.94 13.20
CA VAL A 51 9.52 13.93 12.14
C VAL A 51 9.72 13.26 10.79
N LEU A 52 10.42 12.12 10.75
CA LEU A 52 10.60 11.37 9.51
C LEU A 52 9.27 10.83 8.97
N LEU A 53 8.41 10.30 9.85
CA LEU A 53 7.06 9.88 9.48
C LEU A 53 6.18 11.07 9.05
N ALA A 54 6.35 12.25 9.64
CA ALA A 54 5.61 13.45 9.26
C ALA A 54 5.93 13.89 7.83
N ASN A 55 7.22 13.94 7.48
CA ASN A 55 7.68 14.22 6.12
C ASN A 55 7.17 13.16 5.13
N LEU A 56 7.23 11.86 5.51
CA LEU A 56 6.69 10.78 4.69
C LEU A 56 5.18 10.88 4.49
N SER A 57 4.45 11.32 5.51
CA SER A 57 3.00 11.56 5.45
C SER A 57 2.65 12.73 4.54
N GLU A 58 3.42 13.82 4.60
CA GLU A 58 3.23 14.97 3.73
C GLU A 58 3.52 14.65 2.26
N LEU A 59 4.59 13.88 2.03
CA LEU A 59 4.91 13.32 0.72
C LEU A 59 3.82 12.34 0.27
N SER A 60 3.31 11.49 1.17
CA SER A 60 2.20 10.57 0.88
C SER A 60 0.89 11.32 0.61
N LYS A 61 0.64 12.48 1.19
CA LYS A 61 -0.51 13.34 0.87
C LYS A 61 -0.41 13.90 -0.55
N SER A 62 0.76 14.44 -0.90
CA SER A 62 1.00 15.05 -2.21
C SER A 62 0.98 14.00 -3.33
N THR A 63 1.67 12.87 -3.10
CA THR A 63 1.85 11.84 -4.12
C THR A 63 0.77 10.76 -4.08
N GLY A 64 0.17 10.51 -2.91
CA GLY A 64 -0.78 9.41 -2.69
C GLY A 64 -2.11 9.58 -3.44
N ILE A 65 -2.54 10.81 -3.74
CA ILE A 65 -3.71 11.04 -4.60
C ILE A 65 -3.55 10.37 -5.97
N PHE A 66 -2.33 10.31 -6.51
CA PHE A 66 -2.05 9.64 -7.77
C PHE A 66 -1.59 8.19 -7.57
N LEU A 67 -0.80 7.90 -6.54
CA LEU A 67 -0.23 6.58 -6.29
C LEU A 67 -1.26 5.55 -5.80
N ILE A 68 -2.19 5.94 -4.93
CA ILE A 68 -3.22 5.05 -4.36
C ILE A 68 -4.09 4.42 -5.45
N PRO A 69 -4.71 5.17 -6.39
CA PRO A 69 -5.54 4.56 -7.43
C PRO A 69 -4.71 3.66 -8.38
N ILE A 70 -3.46 4.03 -8.69
CA ILE A 70 -2.57 3.20 -9.52
C ILE A 70 -2.26 1.87 -8.82
N LEU A 71 -1.93 1.90 -7.52
CA LEU A 71 -1.68 0.69 -6.72
C LEU A 71 -2.93 -0.19 -6.61
N VAL A 72 -4.11 0.41 -6.40
CA VAL A 72 -5.38 -0.32 -6.37
C VAL A 72 -5.63 -1.04 -7.70
N LEU A 73 -5.47 -0.34 -8.82
CA LEU A 73 -5.62 -0.95 -10.14
C LEU A 73 -4.60 -2.07 -10.38
N ALA A 74 -3.33 -1.88 -9.98
CA ALA A 74 -2.31 -2.91 -10.08
C ALA A 74 -2.68 -4.17 -9.29
N ILE A 75 -3.16 -4.02 -8.04
CA ILE A 75 -3.61 -5.13 -7.19
C ILE A 75 -4.81 -5.86 -7.80
N ILE A 76 -5.83 -5.12 -8.26
CA ILE A 76 -7.01 -5.72 -8.91
C ILE A 76 -6.59 -6.50 -10.15
N THR A 77 -5.74 -5.91 -11.01
CA THR A 77 -5.27 -6.56 -12.24
C THR A 77 -4.49 -7.84 -11.92
N CYS A 78 -3.65 -7.81 -10.88
CA CYS A 78 -2.90 -8.98 -10.42
C CYS A 78 -3.83 -10.08 -9.88
N GLY A 79 -4.86 -9.70 -9.10
CA GLY A 79 -5.89 -10.62 -8.61
C GLY A 79 -6.70 -11.28 -9.73
N VAL A 80 -7.15 -10.50 -10.72
CA VAL A 80 -7.89 -11.02 -11.89
C VAL A 80 -7.03 -11.99 -12.68
N TRP A 81 -5.74 -11.67 -12.87
CA TRP A 81 -4.80 -12.56 -13.55
C TRP A 81 -4.57 -13.86 -12.78
N ALA A 82 -4.38 -13.79 -11.46
CA ALA A 82 -4.17 -14.97 -10.62
C ALA A 82 -5.40 -15.90 -10.62
N VAL A 83 -6.62 -15.35 -10.55
CA VAL A 83 -7.87 -16.12 -10.64
C VAL A 83 -7.99 -16.79 -12.00
N ARG A 84 -7.72 -16.07 -13.10
CA ARG A 84 -7.78 -16.62 -14.46
C ARG A 84 -6.74 -17.72 -14.68
N ALA A 85 -5.52 -17.55 -14.18
CA ALA A 85 -4.46 -18.55 -14.26
C ALA A 85 -4.81 -19.81 -13.43
N GLY A 86 -5.44 -19.63 -12.27
CA GLY A 86 -5.95 -20.72 -11.44
C GLY A 86 -7.06 -21.51 -12.12
N LEU A 87 -8.05 -20.84 -12.72
CA LEU A 87 -9.15 -21.49 -13.45
C LEU A 87 -8.63 -22.29 -14.67
N SER A 88 -7.70 -21.71 -15.45
CA SER A 88 -7.06 -22.37 -16.60
C SER A 88 -6.11 -23.53 -16.22
N SER A 89 -5.86 -23.77 -14.94
CA SER A 89 -5.05 -24.91 -14.47
C SER A 89 -5.89 -26.11 -14.02
N ASN A 90 -7.20 -25.95 -13.91
CA ASN A 90 -8.15 -27.01 -13.56
C ASN A 90 -8.86 -27.63 -14.78
N ASP A 91 -8.67 -27.06 -15.98
CA ASP A 91 -9.00 -27.67 -17.27
C ASP A 91 -7.77 -28.43 -17.81
#